data_AF-A0A8H3IKA1-F1
#
_entry.id   AF-A0A8H3IKA1-F1
#
_cell.length_a   1.000
_cell.length_b   1.000
_cell.length_c   1.000
_cell.angle_alpha   90.00
_cell.angle_beta   90.00
_cell.angle_gamma   90.00
#
_symmetry.space_group_name_H-M   'P 1'
#
loop_
_entity.id
_entity.type
_entity.pdbx_description
1 polymer ?
#
loop_
_entity_poly.entity_id
_entity_poly.type
_entity_poly.pdbx_seq_one_letter_code
_entity_poly.pdbx_strand_id
1 'polypeptide(L)'
;MALLLALGSPSLITFSLALTILNARWINGKFRQVKEDSKDLRPRRPSQTQAIKDARVFLIESQHIPIQIVNGKRREFAQLVVCPENWAWWRSLRKEIRKTKREWTYSLYAQIGWVCASQLLAIVDFFTSASFDTSIGIGLAINSLWIWMIPVVLGWVYVGTQTSAGSIKDAIASIVVPILGLERNVTGECIGLRDRTTFDEPYPHQRNIRLLFPRRAPAPGDPEQQLQPHLGREHLYPCSYLGFSIAGCELEPGPIFNYARTWSHMNAVRHVAEAFSAVTHRQKAKQTVDGRLWNDKPGRRDENLRGSPEELSKYISIYENGEDNPNFSVHGSSSPKLILNCVHAAFMAIILQWSSTGAAMVIAYKTPVVGLGCQSGSYLIYGIASTIAWLMLLMSASLSNRWSLQMEMPRPSPHFLLGPLAVLTRLIGKSLAAANALFLITTSSVQFTGLYDTCWCDACIPSLGRQAGWVVLFASDAQIAAASKGAWIGGVSMSVLSAASITFYFLTSRGDEVFKRNEQ
;
A
#
# COMPACT_ATOMS: atom_id res chain seq x y z
N MET A 1 11.27 11.31 -5.55
CA MET A 1 11.47 9.85 -5.73
C MET A 1 10.18 9.10 -6.08
N ALA A 2 9.11 9.16 -5.28
CA ALA A 2 7.86 8.44 -5.56
C ALA A 2 7.27 8.68 -6.96
N LEU A 3 7.31 9.92 -7.46
CA LEU A 3 6.89 10.26 -8.83
C LEU A 3 7.73 9.54 -9.90
N LEU A 4 9.05 9.52 -9.74
CA LEU A 4 9.96 8.84 -10.67
C LEU A 4 9.74 7.33 -10.66
N LEU A 5 9.48 6.74 -9.49
CA LEU A 5 9.12 5.32 -9.40
C LEU A 5 7.79 5.02 -10.10
N ALA A 6 6.80 5.90 -9.97
CA ALA A 6 5.49 5.76 -10.62
C ALA A 6 5.59 5.83 -12.15
N LEU A 7 6.27 6.86 -12.68
CA LEU A 7 6.43 7.07 -14.11
C LEU A 7 7.38 6.06 -14.76
N GLY A 8 8.45 5.71 -14.04
CA GLY A 8 9.47 4.78 -14.50
C GLY A 8 9.08 3.32 -14.40
N SER A 9 8.06 2.99 -13.60
CA SER A 9 7.50 1.64 -13.54
C SER A 9 5.98 1.69 -13.31
N PRO A 10 5.18 1.82 -14.39
CA PRO A 10 3.73 1.66 -14.31
C PRO A 10 3.33 0.32 -13.70
N SER A 11 4.10 -0.74 -13.96
CA SER A 11 3.95 -2.05 -13.31
C SER A 11 3.97 -1.94 -11.78
N LEU A 12 4.94 -1.22 -11.20
CA LEU A 12 5.06 -1.07 -9.75
C LEU A 12 3.87 -0.32 -9.14
N ILE A 13 3.51 0.83 -9.70
CA ILE A 13 2.41 1.64 -9.16
C ILE A 13 1.06 0.93 -9.32
N THR A 14 0.86 0.22 -10.43
CA THR A 14 -0.35 -0.59 -10.68
C THR A 14 -0.41 -1.79 -9.73
N PHE A 15 0.71 -2.48 -9.53
CA PHE A 15 0.82 -3.56 -8.56
C PHE A 15 0.46 -3.08 -7.14
N SER A 16 1.08 -1.98 -6.70
CA SER A 16 0.82 -1.40 -5.38
C SER A 16 -0.66 -1.00 -5.21
N LEU A 17 -1.26 -0.41 -6.24
CA LEU A 17 -2.68 -0.03 -6.25
C LEU A 17 -3.60 -1.25 -6.17
N ALA A 18 -3.42 -2.21 -7.08
CA ALA A 18 -4.22 -3.44 -7.13
C ALA A 18 -4.15 -4.20 -5.80
N LEU A 19 -2.96 -4.28 -5.21
CA LEU A 19 -2.74 -4.93 -3.92
C LEU A 19 -3.44 -4.19 -2.78
N THR A 20 -3.43 -2.85 -2.79
CA THR A 20 -4.16 -2.02 -1.81
C THR A 20 -5.67 -2.28 -1.87
N ILE A 21 -6.22 -2.41 -3.08
CA ILE A 21 -7.64 -2.68 -3.31
C ILE A 21 -8.01 -4.10 -2.84
N LEU A 22 -7.20 -5.10 -3.23
CA LEU A 22 -7.41 -6.50 -2.87
C LEU A 22 -7.27 -6.75 -1.36
N ASN A 23 -6.29 -6.11 -0.72
CA ASN A 23 -6.12 -6.17 0.72
C ASN A 23 -7.27 -5.49 1.45
N ALA A 24 -7.74 -4.32 0.98
CA ALA A 24 -8.94 -3.68 1.51
C ALA A 24 -10.18 -4.59 1.41
N ARG A 25 -10.38 -5.27 0.27
CA ARG A 25 -11.46 -6.23 0.08
C ARG A 25 -11.39 -7.39 1.08
N TRP A 26 -10.18 -7.92 1.31
CA TRP A 26 -9.97 -8.97 2.31
C TRP A 26 -10.26 -8.48 3.73
N ILE A 27 -9.78 -7.28 4.10
CA ILE A 27 -10.06 -6.64 5.40
C ILE A 27 -11.56 -6.48 5.60
N ASN A 28 -12.27 -5.96 4.58
CA ASN A 28 -13.71 -5.79 4.59
C ASN A 28 -14.43 -7.12 4.85
N GLY A 29 -14.05 -8.19 4.14
CA GLY A 29 -14.62 -9.53 4.35
C GLY A 29 -14.36 -10.07 5.76
N LYS A 30 -13.13 -9.96 6.27
CA LYS A 30 -12.77 -10.49 7.58
C LYS A 30 -13.47 -9.75 8.72
N PHE A 31 -13.49 -8.42 8.69
CA PHE A 31 -14.17 -7.62 9.71
C PHE A 31 -15.70 -7.68 9.58
N ARG A 32 -16.25 -7.99 8.39
CA ARG A 32 -17.68 -8.28 8.24
C ARG A 32 -18.07 -9.55 8.98
N GLN A 33 -17.28 -10.62 8.85
CA GLN A 33 -17.49 -11.86 9.60
C GLN A 33 -17.46 -11.60 11.12
N VAL A 34 -16.41 -10.96 11.62
CA VAL A 34 -16.28 -10.65 13.06
C VAL A 34 -17.43 -9.75 13.56
N LYS A 35 -17.86 -8.79 12.73
CA LYS A 35 -19.03 -7.95 13.03
C LYS A 35 -20.30 -8.79 13.11
N GLU A 36 -20.54 -9.68 12.14
CA GLU A 36 -21.71 -10.57 12.11
C GLU A 36 -21.73 -11.50 13.31
N ASP A 37 -20.59 -12.07 13.68
CA ASP A 37 -20.46 -12.88 14.88
C ASP A 37 -20.79 -12.08 16.15
N SER A 38 -20.43 -10.80 16.21
CA SER A 38 -20.72 -9.94 17.37
C SER A 38 -22.18 -9.48 17.48
N LYS A 39 -23.04 -9.67 16.46
CA LYS A 39 -24.39 -9.10 16.43
C LYS A 39 -25.31 -9.65 17.52
N ASP A 40 -25.14 -10.93 17.88
CA ASP A 40 -25.99 -11.61 18.87
C ASP A 40 -25.68 -11.16 20.31
N LEU A 41 -24.56 -10.45 20.51
CA LEU A 41 -24.20 -9.87 21.78
C LEU A 41 -25.09 -8.63 22.01
N ARG A 42 -26.02 -8.72 22.97
CA ARG A 42 -26.97 -7.62 23.27
C ARG A 42 -26.24 -6.29 23.48
N PRO A 43 -26.64 -5.20 22.79
CA PRO A 43 -25.88 -3.97 22.77
C PRO A 43 -25.99 -3.18 24.08
N ARG A 44 -24.83 -2.77 24.64
CA ARG A 44 -24.71 -1.53 25.42
C ARG A 44 -23.87 -0.54 24.59
N ARG A 45 -24.13 0.77 24.72
CA ARG A 45 -23.35 1.83 24.06
C ARG A 45 -22.15 2.24 24.94
N PRO A 46 -20.94 2.48 24.37
CA PRO A 46 -20.55 2.23 22.98
C PRO A 46 -20.51 0.72 22.69
N SER A 47 -20.98 0.28 21.52
CA SER A 47 -21.04 -1.14 21.20
C SER A 47 -19.70 -1.62 20.63
N GLN A 48 -19.27 -2.82 21.03
CA GLN A 48 -18.15 -3.55 20.45
C GLN A 48 -18.21 -3.61 18.92
N THR A 49 -19.41 -3.82 18.37
CA THR A 49 -19.67 -3.79 16.93
C THR A 49 -19.24 -2.48 16.28
N GLN A 50 -19.36 -1.35 16.99
CA GLN A 50 -18.89 -0.06 16.50
C GLN A 50 -17.36 0.04 16.56
N ALA A 51 -16.72 -0.45 17.63
CA ALA A 51 -15.26 -0.52 17.72
C ALA A 51 -14.66 -1.38 16.59
N ILE A 52 -15.27 -2.53 16.28
CA ILE A 52 -14.89 -3.41 15.16
C ILE A 52 -14.97 -2.65 13.82
N LYS A 53 -16.05 -1.88 13.59
CA LYS A 53 -16.19 -1.04 12.39
C LYS A 53 -15.14 0.06 12.33
N ASP A 54 -14.83 0.68 13.46
CA ASP A 54 -13.89 1.80 13.53
C ASP A 54 -12.44 1.33 13.35
N ALA A 55 -12.06 0.20 13.95
CA ALA A 55 -10.79 -0.48 13.74
C ALA A 55 -10.59 -0.90 12.27
N ARG A 56 -11.64 -1.45 11.63
CA ARG A 56 -11.61 -1.80 10.20
C ARG A 56 -11.23 -0.59 9.33
N VAL A 57 -11.85 0.57 9.58
CA VAL A 57 -11.57 1.79 8.80
C VAL A 57 -10.12 2.22 8.98
N PHE A 58 -9.62 2.23 10.23
CA PHE A 58 -8.21 2.53 10.49
C PHE A 58 -7.26 1.60 9.71
N LEU A 59 -7.50 0.29 9.78
CA LEU A 59 -6.65 -0.72 9.13
C LEU A 59 -6.63 -0.62 7.61
N ILE A 60 -7.75 -0.22 6.99
CA ILE A 60 -7.80 0.01 5.54
C ILE A 60 -7.00 1.26 5.17
N GLU A 61 -7.18 2.36 5.91
CA GLU A 61 -6.55 3.65 5.61
C GLU A 61 -5.04 3.63 5.94
N SER A 62 -4.62 2.76 6.86
CA SER A 62 -3.24 2.63 7.27
C SER A 62 -2.36 1.78 6.36
N GLN A 63 -2.92 1.21 5.29
CA GLN A 63 -2.15 0.54 4.23
C GLN A 63 -1.10 1.42 3.56
N HIS A 64 -1.02 2.72 3.86
CA HIS A 64 -0.02 3.63 3.33
C HIS A 64 1.11 3.97 4.32
N ILE A 65 1.07 3.42 5.54
CA ILE A 65 2.04 3.68 6.60
C ILE A 65 2.59 2.38 7.20
N PRO A 66 3.84 2.37 7.69
CA PRO A 66 4.38 1.25 8.45
C PRO A 66 3.73 1.19 9.84
N ILE A 67 3.03 0.10 10.14
CA ILE A 67 2.42 -0.15 11.45
C ILE A 67 3.07 -1.36 12.10
N GLN A 68 3.41 -1.19 13.37
CA GLN A 68 3.71 -2.30 14.27
C GLN A 68 2.82 -2.24 15.50
N ILE A 69 2.23 -3.38 15.85
CA ILE A 69 1.53 -3.56 17.12
C ILE A 69 2.57 -4.08 18.10
N VAL A 70 2.82 -3.31 19.16
CA VAL A 70 3.77 -3.68 20.20
C VAL A 70 2.97 -3.97 21.47
N ASN A 71 3.18 -5.15 22.05
CA ASN A 71 2.67 -5.46 23.37
C ASN A 71 3.57 -4.77 24.41
N GLY A 72 3.24 -3.53 24.78
CA GLY A 72 3.92 -2.81 25.85
C GLY A 72 3.87 -3.56 27.18
N LYS A 73 4.65 -3.12 28.18
CA LYS A 73 4.74 -3.76 29.51
C LYS A 73 3.38 -4.00 30.18
N ARG A 74 2.39 -3.14 29.88
CA ARG A 74 1.02 -3.21 30.39
C ARG A 74 0.01 -3.90 29.44
N ARG A 75 0.47 -4.62 28.41
CA ARG A 75 -0.40 -5.31 27.43
C ARG A 75 -1.48 -4.40 26.85
N GLU A 76 -1.09 -3.17 26.51
CA GLU A 76 -1.99 -2.07 26.19
C GLU A 76 -2.91 -2.37 24.98
N PHE A 77 -2.42 -3.16 24.02
CA PHE A 77 -3.21 -3.63 22.89
C PHE A 77 -4.40 -4.52 23.33
N ALA A 78 -4.19 -5.43 24.28
CA ALA A 78 -5.27 -6.27 24.83
C ALA A 78 -6.31 -5.42 25.54
N GLN A 79 -5.88 -4.45 26.34
CA GLN A 79 -6.78 -3.49 26.99
C GLN A 79 -7.59 -2.68 25.97
N LEU A 80 -6.97 -2.30 24.84
CA LEU A 80 -7.60 -1.51 23.79
C LEU A 80 -8.71 -2.26 23.03
N VAL A 81 -8.58 -3.58 22.93
CA VAL A 81 -9.53 -4.45 22.23
C VAL A 81 -10.65 -4.92 23.17
N VAL A 82 -10.30 -5.36 24.39
CA VAL A 82 -11.22 -6.01 25.32
C VAL A 82 -12.05 -5.01 26.13
N CYS A 83 -11.41 -3.96 26.67
CA CYS A 83 -12.05 -3.09 27.66
C CYS A 83 -13.04 -2.11 27.01
N PRO A 84 -14.32 -2.08 27.44
CA PRO A 84 -15.34 -1.19 26.87
C PRO A 84 -15.00 0.31 26.93
N GLU A 85 -14.26 0.74 27.94
CA GLU A 85 -13.81 2.13 28.14
C GLU A 85 -12.93 2.60 26.97
N ASN A 86 -12.17 1.68 26.37
CA ASN A 86 -11.25 1.96 25.29
C ASN A 86 -11.91 1.91 23.90
N TRP A 87 -13.16 1.45 23.78
CA TRP A 87 -13.84 1.43 22.48
C TRP A 87 -14.12 2.83 21.93
N ALA A 88 -14.21 3.84 22.79
CA ALA A 88 -14.30 5.24 22.36
C ALA A 88 -13.03 5.71 21.64
N TRP A 89 -11.86 5.15 21.96
CA TRP A 89 -10.60 5.48 21.32
C TRP A 89 -10.62 5.18 19.82
N TRP A 90 -11.13 4.01 19.41
CA TRP A 90 -11.25 3.62 17.99
C TRP A 90 -12.12 4.62 17.22
N ARG A 91 -13.20 5.09 17.84
CA ARG A 91 -14.10 6.08 17.24
C ARG A 91 -13.40 7.42 17.05
N SER A 92 -12.68 7.90 18.07
CA SER A 92 -11.90 9.13 17.98
C SER A 92 -10.83 9.03 16.90
N LEU A 93 -10.12 7.90 16.83
CA LEU A 93 -9.08 7.66 15.82
C LEU A 93 -9.65 7.71 14.40
N ARG A 94 -10.80 7.06 14.18
CA ARG A 94 -11.49 7.14 12.90
C ARG A 94 -11.89 8.57 12.55
N LYS A 95 -12.33 9.39 13.52
CA LYS A 95 -12.69 10.78 13.27
C LYS A 95 -11.48 11.60 12.83
N GLU A 96 -10.35 11.49 13.51
CA GLU A 96 -9.13 12.22 13.14
C GLU A 96 -8.60 11.81 11.77
N ILE A 97 -8.55 10.51 11.46
CA ILE A 97 -8.10 10.03 10.14
C ILE A 97 -9.01 10.49 9.01
N ARG A 98 -10.32 10.63 9.28
CA ARG A 98 -11.27 11.12 8.27
C ARG A 98 -11.07 12.59 7.96
N LYS A 99 -10.63 13.41 8.92
CA LYS A 99 -10.33 14.83 8.69
C LYS A 99 -9.16 15.01 7.73
N THR A 100 -8.20 14.10 7.75
CA THR A 100 -6.99 14.18 6.93
C THR A 100 -7.10 13.49 5.58
N LYS A 101 -8.25 12.88 5.27
CA LYS A 101 -8.49 12.19 4.01
C LYS A 101 -8.58 13.20 2.86
N ARG A 102 -7.83 12.94 1.78
CA ARG A 102 -7.83 13.81 0.60
C ARG A 102 -9.18 13.73 -0.10
N GLU A 103 -9.79 14.89 -0.30
CA GLU A 103 -11.01 15.03 -1.07
C GLU A 103 -10.73 15.15 -2.57
N TRP A 104 -11.76 14.90 -3.37
CA TRP A 104 -11.70 15.15 -4.80
C TRP A 104 -11.67 16.66 -5.02
N THR A 105 -10.68 17.13 -5.78
CA THR A 105 -10.56 18.56 -6.10
C THR A 105 -11.17 18.83 -7.47
N TYR A 106 -11.77 20.01 -7.67
CA TYR A 106 -12.28 20.42 -8.99
C TYR A 106 -11.17 20.40 -10.06
N SER A 107 -9.95 20.80 -9.70
CA SER A 107 -8.79 20.71 -10.58
C SER A 107 -8.48 19.29 -11.04
N LEU A 108 -8.65 18.29 -10.16
CA LEU A 108 -8.44 16.89 -10.53
C LEU A 108 -9.51 16.42 -11.53
N TYR A 109 -10.78 16.78 -11.31
CA TYR A 109 -11.85 16.48 -12.26
C TYR A 109 -11.59 17.12 -13.62
N ALA A 110 -11.18 18.39 -13.65
CA ALA A 110 -10.86 19.08 -14.88
C ALA A 110 -9.68 18.43 -15.62
N GLN A 111 -8.61 18.05 -14.92
CA GLN A 111 -7.45 17.38 -15.51
C GLN A 111 -7.81 16.01 -16.09
N ILE A 112 -8.52 15.17 -15.33
CA ILE A 112 -8.96 13.86 -15.81
C ILE A 112 -9.94 14.01 -16.98
N GLY A 113 -10.90 14.93 -16.87
CA GLY A 113 -11.84 15.22 -17.94
C GLY A 113 -11.15 15.66 -19.22
N TRP A 114 -10.16 16.54 -19.12
CA TRP A 114 -9.36 16.99 -20.27
C TRP A 114 -8.57 15.84 -20.90
N VAL A 115 -7.91 15.00 -20.11
CA VAL A 115 -7.17 13.83 -20.62
C VAL A 115 -8.10 12.83 -21.31
N CYS A 116 -9.27 12.56 -20.73
CA CYS A 116 -10.26 11.68 -21.36
C CYS A 116 -10.81 12.28 -22.66
N ALA A 117 -11.07 13.59 -22.68
CA ALA A 117 -11.55 14.30 -23.87
C ALA A 117 -10.49 14.31 -24.97
N SER A 118 -9.22 14.61 -24.65
CA SER A 118 -8.13 14.59 -25.62
C SER A 118 -7.91 13.19 -26.19
N GLN A 119 -8.00 12.16 -25.36
CA GLN A 119 -7.89 10.78 -25.80
C GLN A 119 -9.04 10.40 -26.75
N LEU A 120 -10.27 10.78 -26.41
CA LEU A 120 -11.44 10.51 -27.23
C LEU A 120 -11.38 11.26 -28.57
N LEU A 121 -11.00 12.54 -28.55
CA LEU A 121 -10.83 13.33 -29.77
C LEU A 121 -9.75 12.75 -30.68
N ALA A 122 -8.61 12.32 -30.13
CA ALA A 122 -7.56 11.68 -30.93
C ALA A 122 -8.02 10.35 -31.56
N ILE A 123 -8.83 9.56 -30.84
CA ILE A 123 -9.41 8.32 -31.37
C ILE A 123 -10.43 8.63 -32.46
N VAL A 124 -11.33 9.61 -32.24
CA VAL A 124 -12.33 10.01 -33.24
C VAL A 124 -11.64 10.53 -34.50
N ASP A 125 -10.69 11.45 -34.34
CA ASP A 125 -9.91 12.02 -35.43
C ASP A 125 -9.25 10.92 -36.28
N PHE A 126 -8.68 9.90 -35.64
CA PHE A 126 -8.16 8.73 -36.33
C PHE A 126 -9.20 7.98 -37.17
N PHE A 127 -10.42 7.79 -36.66
CA PHE A 127 -11.47 7.05 -37.36
C PHE A 127 -12.23 7.87 -38.40
N THR A 128 -12.21 9.21 -38.30
CA THR A 128 -12.99 10.11 -39.16
C THR A 128 -12.16 10.83 -40.21
N SER A 129 -10.84 10.89 -40.06
CA SER A 129 -9.97 11.60 -40.99
C SER A 129 -9.96 10.95 -42.38
N ALA A 130 -10.34 11.75 -43.38
CA ALA A 130 -10.38 11.36 -44.79
C ALA A 130 -8.97 11.26 -45.42
N SER A 131 -7.98 11.91 -44.79
CA SER A 131 -6.56 11.88 -45.13
C SER A 131 -5.79 11.22 -43.99
N PHE A 132 -5.39 9.97 -44.18
CA PHE A 132 -4.62 9.25 -43.16
C PHE A 132 -3.13 9.62 -43.19
N ASP A 133 -2.80 10.81 -42.70
CA ASP A 133 -1.40 11.27 -42.56
C ASP A 133 -0.60 10.34 -41.63
N THR A 134 0.65 10.04 -41.96
CA THR A 134 1.59 9.24 -41.15
C THR A 134 1.81 9.81 -39.75
N SER A 135 1.67 11.13 -39.57
CA SER A 135 1.71 11.79 -38.26
C SER A 135 0.64 11.27 -37.29
N ILE A 136 -0.49 10.76 -37.80
CA ILE A 136 -1.57 10.17 -37.00
C ILE A 136 -1.10 8.90 -36.29
N GLY A 137 -0.30 8.05 -36.95
CA GLY A 137 0.21 6.81 -36.37
C GLY A 137 1.12 7.05 -35.16
N ILE A 138 1.95 8.10 -35.23
CA ILE A 138 2.84 8.53 -34.14
C ILE A 138 2.02 9.03 -32.95
N GLY A 139 1.03 9.90 -33.22
CA GLY A 139 0.09 10.40 -32.22
C GLY A 139 -0.68 9.28 -31.51
N LEU A 140 -1.14 8.26 -32.25
CA LEU A 140 -1.81 7.10 -31.67
C LEU A 140 -0.91 6.24 -30.79
N ALA A 141 0.34 6.04 -31.20
CA ALA A 141 1.28 5.25 -30.43
C ALA A 141 1.58 5.91 -29.08
N ILE A 142 1.89 7.21 -29.07
CA ILE A 142 2.15 7.94 -27.81
C ILE A 142 0.90 8.03 -26.94
N ASN A 143 -0.29 8.25 -27.52
CA ASN A 143 -1.53 8.26 -26.76
C ASN A 143 -1.82 6.88 -26.12
N SER A 144 -1.58 5.78 -26.86
CA SER A 144 -1.72 4.42 -26.34
C SER A 144 -0.69 4.11 -25.23
N LEU A 145 0.51 4.70 -25.31
CA LEU A 145 1.55 4.56 -24.29
C LEU A 145 1.14 5.18 -22.96
N TRP A 146 0.47 6.34 -22.98
CA TRP A 146 0.12 7.08 -21.76
C TRP A 146 -1.23 6.71 -21.15
N ILE A 147 -2.04 5.89 -21.84
CA ILE A 147 -3.42 5.57 -21.41
C ILE A 147 -3.52 4.90 -20.03
N TRP A 148 -2.47 4.21 -19.58
CA TRP A 148 -2.42 3.57 -18.25
C TRP A 148 -2.56 4.56 -17.10
N MET A 149 -2.25 5.84 -17.32
CA MET A 149 -2.41 6.89 -16.32
C MET A 149 -3.87 7.01 -15.85
N ILE A 150 -4.84 6.79 -16.74
CA ILE A 150 -6.27 6.90 -16.42
C ILE A 150 -6.68 5.91 -15.31
N PRO A 151 -6.55 4.58 -15.47
CA PRO A 151 -6.89 3.62 -14.41
C PRO A 151 -6.08 3.83 -13.13
N VAL A 152 -4.79 4.17 -13.24
CA VAL A 152 -3.93 4.35 -12.06
C VAL A 152 -4.34 5.58 -11.26
N VAL A 153 -4.55 6.72 -11.91
CA VAL A 153 -4.98 7.96 -11.24
C VAL A 153 -6.38 7.76 -10.63
N LEU A 154 -7.35 7.27 -11.40
CA LEU A 154 -8.70 7.04 -10.89
C LEU A 154 -8.71 6.04 -9.74
N GLY A 155 -7.93 4.96 -9.82
CA GLY A 155 -7.85 3.97 -8.76
C GLY A 155 -7.25 4.53 -7.47
N TRP A 156 -6.16 5.31 -7.53
CA TRP A 156 -5.59 5.92 -6.32
C TRP A 156 -6.51 6.98 -5.69
N VAL A 157 -7.21 7.74 -6.52
CA VAL A 157 -8.22 8.70 -6.06
C VAL A 157 -9.39 7.97 -5.39
N TYR A 158 -9.83 6.85 -5.96
CA TYR A 158 -10.89 6.02 -5.40
C TYR A 158 -10.50 5.33 -4.08
N VAL A 159 -9.28 4.78 -4.00
CA VAL A 159 -8.72 4.25 -2.74
C VAL A 159 -8.72 5.33 -1.66
N GLY A 160 -8.41 6.56 -2.05
CA GLY A 160 -8.31 7.69 -1.14
C GLY A 160 -6.99 7.63 -0.37
N THR A 161 -6.24 8.71 -0.46
CA THR A 161 -4.96 8.87 0.24
C THR A 161 -5.09 9.94 1.31
N GLN A 162 -4.13 9.97 2.23
CA GLN A 162 -4.06 11.01 3.24
C GLN A 162 -3.40 12.26 2.66
N THR A 163 -3.75 13.43 3.19
CA THR A 163 -3.22 14.73 2.77
C THR A 163 -1.72 14.88 3.02
N SER A 164 -1.19 14.26 4.08
CA SER A 164 0.23 14.26 4.41
C SER A 164 0.71 12.88 4.87
N ALA A 165 2.02 12.63 4.71
CA ALA A 165 2.67 11.42 5.20
C ALA A 165 2.61 11.29 6.74
N GLY A 166 2.50 12.40 7.46
CA GLY A 166 2.38 12.44 8.92
C GLY A 166 0.95 12.28 9.45
N SER A 167 -0.08 12.45 8.62
CA SER A 167 -1.46 12.61 9.08
C SER A 167 -1.96 11.50 10.01
N ILE A 168 -1.70 10.22 9.68
CA ILE A 168 -2.15 9.11 10.53
C ILE A 168 -1.32 9.02 11.81
N LYS A 169 -0.03 9.36 11.76
CA LYS A 169 0.84 9.44 12.94
C LYS A 169 0.33 10.51 13.90
N ASP A 170 0.02 11.68 13.37
CA ASP A 170 -0.45 12.81 14.14
C ASP A 170 -1.84 12.51 14.73
N ALA A 171 -2.71 11.84 13.96
CA ALA A 171 -4.00 11.34 14.46
C ALA A 171 -3.83 10.37 15.64
N ILE A 172 -2.92 9.39 15.55
CA ILE A 172 -2.64 8.45 16.66
C ILE A 172 -2.08 9.20 17.87
N ALA A 173 -1.16 10.16 17.65
CA ALA A 173 -0.54 10.93 18.72
C ALA A 173 -1.51 11.90 19.42
N SER A 174 -2.52 12.40 18.70
CA SER A 174 -3.50 13.35 19.23
C SER A 174 -4.51 12.74 20.21
N ILE A 175 -4.59 11.41 20.30
CA ILE A 175 -5.62 10.71 21.09
C ILE A 175 -4.98 10.00 22.27
N VAL A 176 -5.32 10.46 23.47
CA VAL A 176 -4.93 9.81 24.72
C VAL A 176 -5.70 8.50 24.86
N VAL A 177 -4.98 7.42 25.15
CA VAL A 177 -5.59 6.16 25.55
C VAL A 177 -5.92 6.26 27.04
N PRO A 178 -7.17 6.03 27.46
CA PRO A 178 -7.49 5.85 28.86
C PRO A 178 -6.79 4.57 29.35
N ILE A 179 -5.58 4.69 29.90
CA ILE A 179 -4.92 3.55 30.54
C ILE A 179 -5.71 3.26 31.80
N LEU A 180 -6.28 2.05 31.90
CA LEU A 180 -6.88 1.61 33.15
C LEU A 180 -5.75 1.50 34.18
N GLY A 181 -5.74 2.44 35.12
CA GLY A 181 -4.92 2.37 36.32
C GLY A 181 -5.40 1.18 37.15
N LEU A 182 -4.76 0.03 36.99
CA LEU A 182 -4.91 -1.12 37.89
C LEU A 182 -4.10 -0.87 39.16
N GLU A 183 -4.42 0.20 39.88
CA GLU A 183 -4.24 0.27 41.33
C GLU A 183 -5.63 0.23 41.95
N ARG A 184 -6.24 -0.94 41.96
CA ARG A 184 -7.31 -1.23 42.92
C ARG A 184 -7.33 -2.73 43.23
N ASN A 185 -6.87 -3.00 44.45
CA ASN A 185 -7.15 -4.17 45.28
C ASN A 185 -6.32 -5.43 45.02
N VAL A 186 -5.09 -5.42 45.52
CA VAL A 186 -4.61 -6.51 46.37
C VAL A 186 -4.37 -5.92 47.76
N THR A 187 -5.11 -6.43 48.74
CA THR A 187 -5.09 -6.14 50.19
C THR A 187 -5.55 -4.74 50.62
N GLY A 188 -6.53 -4.74 51.53
CA GLY A 188 -7.15 -3.52 52.05
C GLY A 188 -6.24 -2.77 53.01
N GLU A 189 -6.17 -1.46 52.82
CA GLU A 189 -6.06 -0.43 53.85
C GLU A 189 -6.34 0.92 53.19
N CYS A 190 -7.19 1.74 53.80
CA CYS A 190 -7.41 3.11 53.37
C CYS A 190 -6.24 3.95 53.89
N ILE A 191 -5.48 4.59 53.00
CA ILE A 191 -4.52 5.63 53.40
C ILE A 191 -4.72 6.88 52.54
N GLY A 192 -5.34 7.88 53.19
CA GLY A 192 -5.00 9.30 53.16
C GLY A 192 -4.75 10.01 51.83
N LEU A 193 -5.63 10.97 51.53
CA LEU A 193 -5.28 12.22 50.85
C LEU A 193 -3.92 12.75 51.35
N ARG A 194 -2.95 12.89 50.44
CA ARG A 194 -1.80 13.77 50.61
C ARG A 194 -1.63 14.64 49.37
N ASP A 195 -1.91 15.91 49.58
CA ASP A 195 -1.43 17.01 48.74
C ASP A 195 0.07 17.21 49.01
N ARG A 196 0.89 17.21 47.95
CA ARG A 196 2.10 18.04 47.78
C ARG A 196 2.90 17.64 46.54
N THR A 197 2.91 18.58 45.59
CA THR A 197 4.09 19.26 45.03
C THR A 197 5.38 18.47 44.80
N THR A 198 5.99 18.74 43.64
CA THR A 198 7.34 18.40 43.16
C THR A 198 7.52 16.98 42.63
N PHE A 199 7.57 16.83 41.31
CA PHE A 199 8.76 16.42 40.58
C PHE A 199 8.55 16.71 39.08
N ASP A 200 9.34 17.66 38.57
CA ASP A 200 9.57 17.87 37.15
C ASP A 200 10.28 16.63 36.58
N GLU A 201 9.59 15.85 35.75
CA GLU A 201 10.19 15.09 34.65
C GLU A 201 9.17 14.90 33.51
N PRO A 202 9.55 15.12 32.24
CA PRO A 202 8.66 14.93 31.11
C PRO A 202 8.59 13.44 30.75
N TYR A 203 7.49 12.78 31.13
CA TYR A 203 7.20 11.40 30.76
C TYR A 203 7.28 11.16 29.23
N PRO A 204 8.04 10.17 28.74
CA PRO A 204 7.96 9.77 27.34
C PRO A 204 6.66 9.01 27.11
N HIS A 205 5.75 9.62 26.34
CA HIS A 205 4.44 9.08 25.98
C HIS A 205 4.47 7.60 25.54
N GLN A 206 3.78 6.74 26.32
CA GLN A 206 3.41 5.37 25.96
C GLN A 206 2.53 5.38 24.71
N ARG A 207 2.94 4.68 23.64
CA ARG A 207 2.20 4.54 22.37
C ARG A 207 1.89 3.07 22.11
N ASN A 208 0.61 2.74 22.04
CA ASN A 208 0.11 1.36 21.84
C ASN A 208 0.26 0.83 20.41
N ILE A 209 0.53 1.73 19.45
CA ILE A 209 0.88 1.40 18.06
C ILE A 209 2.17 2.15 17.75
N ARG A 210 3.28 1.43 17.59
CA ARG A 210 4.56 2.02 17.21
C ARG A 210 4.64 2.05 15.69
N LEU A 211 4.74 3.23 15.12
CA LEU A 211 5.03 3.39 13.70
C LEU A 211 6.53 3.22 13.52
N LEU A 212 6.92 2.25 12.70
CA LEU A 212 8.32 1.99 12.36
C LEU A 212 8.79 3.10 11.41
N PHE A 213 9.41 4.14 11.95
CA PHE A 213 10.15 5.11 11.16
C PHE A 213 11.62 5.06 11.56
N PRO A 214 12.56 5.24 10.61
CA PRO A 214 13.94 5.50 10.99
C PRO A 214 13.99 6.77 11.84
N ARG A 215 14.64 6.70 13.01
CA ARG A 215 15.07 7.91 13.75
C ARG A 215 15.95 8.70 12.78
N ARG A 216 15.63 9.98 12.54
CA ARG A 216 16.54 10.91 11.86
C ARG A 216 17.84 10.88 12.66
N ALA A 217 19.00 10.77 11.99
CA ALA A 217 20.28 10.84 12.67
C ALA A 217 20.29 12.12 13.53
N PRO A 218 20.61 12.04 14.84
CA PRO A 218 20.66 13.23 15.69
C PRO A 218 21.66 14.21 15.10
N ALA A 219 21.31 15.49 15.11
CA ALA A 219 22.24 16.54 14.76
C ALA A 219 23.44 16.48 15.73
N PRO A 220 24.67 16.74 15.26
CA PRO A 220 25.84 16.71 16.15
C PRO A 220 25.69 17.82 17.20
N GLY A 221 25.47 17.44 18.46
CA GLY A 221 25.42 18.37 19.59
C GLY A 221 24.35 18.12 20.67
N ASP A 222 23.51 17.08 20.58
CA ASP A 222 22.47 16.82 21.59
C ASP A 222 23.09 16.20 22.88
N PRO A 223 23.01 16.86 24.06
CA PRO A 223 23.74 16.47 25.27
C PRO A 223 23.17 15.26 26.03
N GLU A 224 22.19 14.54 25.48
CA GLU A 224 21.48 13.43 26.15
C GLU A 224 22.26 12.10 26.19
N GLN A 225 23.59 12.13 26.07
CA GLN A 225 24.41 10.93 25.85
C GLN A 225 25.18 10.41 27.08
N GLN A 226 25.04 11.00 28.26
CA GLN A 226 25.93 10.66 29.39
C GLN A 226 25.32 9.98 30.62
N LEU A 227 24.02 9.65 30.66
CA LEU A 227 23.48 8.95 31.83
C LEU A 227 22.40 7.92 31.50
N GLN A 228 22.82 6.67 31.29
CA GLN A 228 22.10 5.46 31.74
C GLN A 228 22.86 4.19 31.29
N PRO A 229 23.62 3.54 32.19
CA PRO A 229 23.91 2.12 32.08
C PRO A 229 22.77 1.33 32.74
N HIS A 230 22.37 0.20 32.13
CA HIS A 230 21.43 -0.80 32.67
C HIS A 230 19.92 -0.55 32.48
N LEU A 231 19.40 -0.60 31.24
CA LEU A 231 18.00 -0.99 30.99
C LEU A 231 17.89 -1.95 29.80
N GLY A 232 17.15 -3.03 29.99
CA GLY A 232 17.20 -4.26 29.19
C GLY A 232 16.84 -4.14 27.71
N ARG A 233 17.66 -4.78 26.86
CA ARG A 233 17.33 -5.53 25.64
C ARG A 233 16.16 -5.03 24.77
N GLU A 234 16.12 -3.74 24.41
CA GLU A 234 15.35 -3.26 23.24
C GLU A 234 16.20 -3.42 21.96
N HIS A 235 16.24 -4.63 21.39
CA HIS A 235 16.87 -4.87 20.10
C HIS A 235 15.99 -4.37 18.94
N LEU A 236 15.89 -3.05 18.80
CA LEU A 236 15.59 -2.43 17.52
C LEU A 236 16.92 -2.42 16.75
N TYR A 237 17.29 -3.50 16.06
CA TYR A 237 18.43 -3.44 15.15
C TYR A 237 17.97 -2.75 13.87
N PRO A 238 18.34 -1.49 13.57
CA PRO A 238 18.43 -1.07 12.18
C PRO A 238 19.62 -1.83 11.60
N CYS A 239 19.42 -3.11 11.24
CA CYS A 239 20.39 -3.81 10.42
C CYS A 239 20.52 -2.97 9.13
N SER A 240 21.70 -2.38 8.96
CA SER A 240 22.03 -1.55 7.82
C SER A 240 23.15 -2.22 7.05
N TYR A 241 23.10 -2.07 5.74
CA TYR A 241 24.16 -2.53 4.84
C TYR A 241 24.54 -1.35 3.96
N LEU A 242 25.83 -1.00 3.95
CA LEU A 242 26.35 0.20 3.27
C LEU A 242 25.61 1.50 3.66
N GLY A 243 25.21 1.63 4.93
CA GLY A 243 24.44 2.79 5.41
C GLY A 243 22.95 2.79 5.04
N PHE A 244 22.48 1.79 4.29
CA PHE A 244 21.06 1.65 3.94
C PHE A 244 20.35 0.65 4.86
N SER A 245 19.19 1.04 5.40
CA SER A 245 18.34 0.15 6.21
C SER A 245 17.90 -1.07 5.38
N ILE A 246 18.02 -2.29 5.91
CA ILE A 246 17.54 -3.49 5.21
C ILE A 246 16.03 -3.41 4.95
N ALA A 247 15.22 -2.99 5.92
CA ALA A 247 13.77 -2.80 5.76
C ALA A 247 13.41 -1.75 4.67
N GLY A 248 14.21 -0.68 4.55
CA GLY A 248 14.11 0.40 3.55
C GLY A 248 12.69 0.81 3.13
N CYS A 249 12.21 0.37 1.95
CA CYS A 249 10.90 0.80 1.42
C CYS A 249 9.71 0.44 2.33
N GLU A 250 9.85 -0.58 3.18
CA GLU A 250 8.83 -0.90 4.17
C GLU A 250 8.60 0.25 5.15
N LEU A 251 9.65 0.98 5.49
CA LEU A 251 9.62 2.12 6.42
C LEU A 251 9.20 3.43 5.74
N GLU A 252 9.12 3.45 4.41
CA GLU A 252 8.77 4.66 3.65
C GLU A 252 7.25 4.86 3.65
N PRO A 253 6.76 6.01 4.14
CA PRO A 253 5.34 6.34 4.05
C PRO A 253 4.96 6.65 2.61
N GLY A 254 3.73 6.30 2.24
CA GLY A 254 3.13 6.66 0.96
C GLY A 254 2.51 5.49 0.20
N PRO A 255 1.57 5.77 -0.70
CA PRO A 255 0.77 4.74 -1.37
C PRO A 255 1.59 3.82 -2.29
N ILE A 256 2.58 4.37 -2.99
CA ILE A 256 3.41 3.59 -3.92
C ILE A 256 4.25 2.53 -3.22
N PHE A 257 4.55 2.67 -1.92
CA PHE A 257 5.38 1.72 -1.17
C PHE A 257 4.57 0.58 -0.52
N ASN A 258 3.25 0.52 -0.74
CA ASN A 258 2.43 -0.54 -0.15
C ASN A 258 2.90 -1.95 -0.59
N TYR A 259 3.45 -2.08 -1.81
CA TYR A 259 4.03 -3.35 -2.28
C TYR A 259 5.02 -3.97 -1.27
N ALA A 260 5.80 -3.13 -0.56
CA ALA A 260 6.81 -3.58 0.40
C ALA A 260 6.23 -3.94 1.77
N ARG A 261 5.06 -3.39 2.13
CA ARG A 261 4.41 -3.54 3.44
C ARG A 261 3.34 -4.62 3.48
N THR A 262 3.06 -5.25 2.34
CA THR A 262 2.03 -6.28 2.19
C THR A 262 2.06 -7.34 3.29
N TRP A 263 3.25 -7.79 3.68
CA TRP A 263 3.40 -8.81 4.71
C TRP A 263 3.17 -8.26 6.12
N SER A 264 3.94 -7.24 6.50
CA SER A 264 3.90 -6.67 7.84
C SER A 264 2.56 -6.03 8.19
N HIS A 265 1.98 -5.26 7.25
CA HIS A 265 0.67 -4.66 7.44
C HIS A 265 -0.43 -5.70 7.57
N MET A 266 -0.48 -6.70 6.67
CA MET A 266 -1.54 -7.70 6.70
C MET A 266 -1.44 -8.64 7.89
N ASN A 267 -0.23 -8.90 8.41
CA ASN A 267 -0.06 -9.58 9.68
C ASN A 267 -0.60 -8.73 10.84
N ALA A 268 -0.32 -7.43 10.91
CA ALA A 268 -0.89 -6.55 11.92
C ALA A 268 -2.43 -6.52 11.86
N VAL A 269 -3.00 -6.41 10.65
CA VAL A 269 -4.45 -6.48 10.42
C VAL A 269 -5.02 -7.80 10.93
N ARG A 270 -4.37 -8.93 10.58
CA ARG A 270 -4.79 -10.26 10.99
C ARG A 270 -4.81 -10.36 12.52
N HIS A 271 -3.78 -9.87 13.19
CA HIS A 271 -3.71 -9.86 14.66
C HIS A 271 -4.86 -9.09 15.30
N VAL A 272 -5.20 -7.91 14.78
CA VAL A 272 -6.36 -7.14 15.27
C VAL A 272 -7.68 -7.87 15.03
N ALA A 273 -7.87 -8.42 13.83
CA ALA A 273 -9.08 -9.16 13.49
C ALA A 273 -9.25 -10.41 14.37
N GLU A 274 -8.16 -11.13 14.61
CA GLU A 274 -8.09 -12.31 15.48
C GLU A 274 -8.38 -11.95 16.94
N ALA A 275 -7.82 -10.86 17.47
CA ALA A 275 -8.09 -10.40 18.82
C ALA A 275 -9.59 -10.09 19.01
N PHE A 276 -10.22 -9.34 18.09
CA PHE A 276 -11.66 -9.09 18.16
C PHE A 276 -12.50 -10.37 18.01
N SER A 277 -12.06 -11.31 17.17
CA SER A 277 -12.72 -12.60 17.00
C SER A 277 -12.66 -13.44 18.28
N ALA A 278 -11.50 -13.46 18.95
CA ALA A 278 -11.30 -14.18 20.20
C ALA A 278 -12.20 -13.62 21.31
N VAL A 279 -12.25 -12.28 21.46
CA VAL A 279 -13.16 -11.62 22.41
C VAL A 279 -14.61 -12.02 22.15
N THR A 280 -15.04 -11.93 20.89
CA THR A 280 -16.41 -12.26 20.49
C THR A 280 -16.75 -13.72 20.79
N HIS A 281 -15.84 -14.64 20.49
CA HIS A 281 -16.02 -16.07 20.74
C HIS A 281 -16.14 -16.38 22.24
N ARG A 282 -15.25 -15.82 23.07
CA ARG A 282 -15.26 -16.05 24.53
C ARG A 282 -16.48 -15.45 25.21
N GLN A 283 -16.95 -14.29 24.75
CA GLN A 283 -18.21 -13.72 25.22
C GLN A 283 -19.42 -14.61 24.86
N LYS A 284 -19.47 -15.20 23.66
CA LYS A 284 -20.51 -16.18 23.30
C LYS A 284 -20.45 -17.44 24.17
N ALA A 285 -19.24 -17.90 24.48
CA ALA A 285 -19.00 -19.01 25.39
C ALA A 285 -19.23 -18.65 26.88
N LYS A 286 -19.64 -17.41 27.19
CA LYS A 286 -19.82 -16.90 28.56
C LYS A 286 -18.57 -17.07 29.43
N GLN A 287 -17.40 -16.82 28.86
CA GLN A 287 -16.12 -16.83 29.56
C GLN A 287 -15.72 -15.41 29.96
N THR A 288 -15.43 -15.21 31.24
CA THR A 288 -14.90 -13.96 31.81
C THR A 288 -13.39 -13.88 31.62
N VAL A 289 -12.84 -12.67 31.73
CA VAL A 289 -11.39 -12.44 31.67
C VAL A 289 -10.68 -12.97 32.92
N ASP A 290 -11.25 -12.72 34.09
CA ASP A 290 -10.68 -13.05 35.41
C ASP A 290 -11.04 -14.48 35.89
N GLY A 291 -11.72 -15.28 35.05
CA GLY A 291 -12.11 -16.66 35.36
C GLY A 291 -13.33 -16.79 36.28
N ARG A 292 -13.98 -15.69 36.68
CA ARG A 292 -15.21 -15.74 37.49
C ARG A 292 -16.42 -16.22 36.68
N LEU A 293 -17.52 -16.55 37.37
CA LEU A 293 -18.78 -16.88 36.72
C LEU A 293 -19.32 -15.69 35.93
N TRP A 294 -19.84 -15.96 34.72
CA TRP A 294 -20.37 -14.95 33.84
C TRP A 294 -21.57 -14.22 34.44
N ASN A 295 -21.44 -12.90 34.59
CA ASN A 295 -22.51 -12.07 35.09
C ASN A 295 -23.46 -11.64 33.96
N ASP A 296 -24.64 -12.27 33.88
CA ASP A 296 -25.65 -11.95 32.86
C ASP A 296 -26.49 -10.70 33.19
N LYS A 297 -26.34 -10.13 34.39
CA LYS A 297 -27.15 -8.99 34.85
C LYS A 297 -26.97 -7.78 33.92
N PRO A 298 -28.08 -7.15 33.46
CA PRO A 298 -27.99 -5.93 32.69
C PRO A 298 -27.29 -4.85 33.53
N GLY A 299 -26.25 -4.24 32.98
CA GLY A 299 -25.47 -3.22 33.68
C GLY A 299 -24.08 -3.65 34.16
N ARG A 300 -23.87 -4.96 34.39
CA ARG A 300 -22.62 -5.52 34.98
C ARG A 300 -21.84 -6.45 34.05
N ARG A 301 -22.29 -6.66 32.82
CA ARG A 301 -21.55 -7.48 31.83
C ARG A 301 -20.17 -6.92 31.50
N ASP A 302 -19.98 -5.62 31.64
CA ASP A 302 -18.68 -4.96 31.44
C ASP A 302 -17.67 -5.43 32.50
N GLU A 303 -18.12 -5.90 33.68
CA GLU A 303 -17.27 -6.52 34.70
C GLU A 303 -16.65 -7.83 34.20
N ASN A 304 -17.34 -8.56 33.32
CA ASN A 304 -16.82 -9.82 32.74
C ASN A 304 -15.62 -9.58 31.81
N LEU A 305 -15.42 -8.33 31.35
CA LEU A 305 -14.35 -7.92 30.44
C LEU A 305 -13.21 -7.19 31.17
N ARG A 306 -13.19 -7.26 32.50
CA ARG A 306 -12.14 -6.70 33.36
C ARG A 306 -11.26 -7.80 33.91
N GLY A 307 -9.97 -7.51 34.01
CA GLY A 307 -8.96 -8.39 34.58
C GLY A 307 -7.60 -7.71 34.57
N SER A 308 -6.58 -8.44 35.04
CA SER A 308 -5.19 -8.00 34.96
C SER A 308 -4.72 -7.88 33.50
N PRO A 309 -3.65 -7.13 33.21
CA PRO A 309 -3.12 -7.02 31.85
C PRO A 309 -2.73 -8.37 31.24
N GLU A 310 -2.24 -9.29 32.06
CA GLU A 310 -1.89 -10.66 31.69
C GLU A 310 -3.13 -11.48 31.36
N GLU A 311 -4.19 -11.38 32.18
CA GLU A 311 -5.47 -12.04 31.92
C GLU A 311 -6.11 -11.52 30.62
N LEU A 312 -6.04 -10.20 30.37
CA LEU A 312 -6.54 -9.60 29.12
C LEU A 312 -5.74 -10.07 27.90
N SER A 313 -4.41 -10.15 28.01
CA SER A 313 -3.53 -10.72 26.98
C SER A 313 -3.91 -12.17 26.66
N LYS A 314 -4.07 -12.99 27.70
CA LYS A 314 -4.54 -14.36 27.60
C LYS A 314 -5.97 -14.44 27.07
N TYR A 315 -6.79 -13.41 27.27
CA TYR A 315 -8.16 -13.37 26.77
C TYR A 315 -8.25 -13.22 25.25
N ILE A 316 -7.33 -12.46 24.65
CA ILE A 316 -7.27 -12.25 23.21
C ILE A 316 -6.44 -13.30 22.45
N SER A 317 -5.67 -14.14 23.17
CA SER A 317 -4.85 -15.18 22.55
C SER A 317 -5.74 -16.33 22.01
N ILE A 318 -5.47 -16.76 20.79
CA ILE A 318 -6.20 -17.87 20.12
C ILE A 318 -5.61 -19.24 20.47
N TYR A 319 -4.38 -19.30 21.00
CA TYR A 319 -3.75 -20.58 21.37
C TYR A 319 -4.38 -21.16 22.65
N GLU A 320 -4.99 -22.34 22.53
CA GLU A 320 -5.67 -23.09 23.60
C GLU A 320 -4.77 -23.41 24.80
N ASN A 321 -3.45 -23.40 24.64
CA ASN A 321 -2.50 -23.78 25.70
C ASN A 321 -2.11 -22.64 26.64
N GLY A 322 -2.64 -21.43 26.47
CA GLY A 322 -2.42 -20.34 27.43
C GLY A 322 -0.98 -19.84 27.55
N GLU A 323 -0.07 -20.28 26.68
CA GLU A 323 1.21 -19.60 26.49
C GLU A 323 0.92 -18.28 25.76
N ASP A 324 1.14 -17.17 26.47
CA ASP A 324 1.39 -15.90 25.84
C ASP A 324 2.40 -16.15 24.71
N ASN A 325 2.08 -15.77 23.47
CA ASN A 325 3.15 -15.55 22.50
C ASN A 325 3.57 -14.08 22.65
N PRO A 326 4.53 -13.75 23.53
CA PRO A 326 5.04 -12.37 23.66
C PRO A 326 5.64 -11.87 22.34
N ASN A 327 5.95 -12.77 21.41
CA ASN A 327 6.60 -12.50 20.14
C ASN A 327 5.59 -12.67 18.99
N PHE A 328 4.56 -11.82 18.94
CA PHE A 328 3.80 -11.65 17.71
C PHE A 328 4.77 -11.21 16.59
N SER A 329 5.09 -12.15 15.69
CA SER A 329 5.93 -11.89 14.53
C SER A 329 5.13 -11.10 13.51
N VAL A 330 5.52 -9.85 13.33
CA VAL A 330 4.95 -8.95 12.31
C VAL A 330 5.27 -9.48 10.91
N HIS A 331 6.38 -10.20 10.76
CA HIS A 331 6.85 -10.71 9.48
C HIS A 331 6.41 -12.16 9.21
N GLY A 332 5.57 -12.75 10.09
CA GLY A 332 5.12 -14.13 10.12
C GLY A 332 4.66 -14.71 8.77
N SER A 333 4.58 -16.05 8.70
CA SER A 333 4.29 -16.79 7.47
C SER A 333 3.04 -16.29 6.75
N SER A 334 3.15 -16.14 5.43
CA SER A 334 2.09 -15.54 4.59
C SER A 334 0.88 -16.46 4.48
N SER A 335 -0.32 -15.93 4.71
CA SER A 335 -1.55 -16.69 4.42
C SER A 335 -1.66 -16.97 2.91
N PRO A 336 -2.19 -18.13 2.49
CA PRO A 336 -2.39 -18.45 1.06
C PRO A 336 -3.20 -17.38 0.32
N LYS A 337 -4.18 -16.75 0.99
CA LYS A 337 -4.99 -15.66 0.44
C LYS A 337 -4.17 -14.39 0.16
N LEU A 338 -3.16 -14.10 0.98
CA LEU A 338 -2.26 -12.96 0.75
C LEU A 338 -1.41 -13.17 -0.50
N ILE A 339 -0.88 -14.39 -0.68
CA ILE A 339 -0.12 -14.76 -1.87
C ILE A 339 -1.01 -14.65 -3.11
N LEU A 340 -2.26 -15.11 -3.04
CA LEU A 340 -3.22 -14.97 -4.14
C LEU A 340 -3.48 -13.51 -4.50
N ASN A 341 -3.60 -12.61 -3.51
CA ASN A 341 -3.73 -11.17 -3.76
C ASN A 341 -2.50 -10.62 -4.50
N CYS A 342 -1.28 -11.02 -4.12
CA CYS A 342 -0.06 -10.63 -4.83
C CYS A 342 -0.05 -11.13 -6.28
N VAL A 343 -0.47 -12.38 -6.52
CA VAL A 343 -0.56 -12.96 -7.87
C VAL A 343 -1.58 -12.20 -8.74
N HIS A 344 -2.77 -11.91 -8.20
CA HIS A 344 -3.76 -11.10 -8.91
C HIS A 344 -3.26 -9.67 -9.18
N ALA A 345 -2.59 -9.03 -8.22
CA ALA A 345 -2.01 -7.71 -8.42
C ALA A 345 -0.92 -7.72 -9.50
N ALA A 346 -0.08 -8.76 -9.55
CA ALA A 346 0.94 -8.96 -10.58
C ALA A 346 0.32 -9.11 -11.97
N PHE A 347 -0.74 -9.90 -12.10
CA PHE A 347 -1.47 -10.07 -13.35
C PHE A 347 -2.04 -8.74 -13.87
N MET A 348 -2.67 -7.96 -13.00
CA MET A 348 -3.21 -6.63 -13.37
C MET A 348 -2.10 -5.65 -13.79
N ALA A 349 -0.97 -5.66 -13.08
CA ALA A 349 0.18 -4.82 -13.43
C ALA A 349 0.77 -5.17 -14.81
N ILE A 350 0.96 -6.46 -15.10
CA ILE A 350 1.48 -6.94 -16.38
C ILE A 350 0.50 -6.61 -17.51
N ILE A 351 -0.80 -6.87 -17.34
CA ILE A 351 -1.81 -6.54 -18.35
C ILE A 351 -1.80 -5.05 -18.64
N LEU A 352 -1.86 -4.18 -17.62
CA LEU A 352 -1.92 -2.74 -17.87
C LEU A 352 -0.65 -2.23 -18.57
N GLN A 353 0.53 -2.67 -18.11
CA GLN A 353 1.81 -2.27 -18.69
C GLN A 353 1.92 -2.69 -20.16
N TRP A 354 1.66 -3.97 -20.47
CA TRP A 354 1.89 -4.50 -21.81
C TRP A 354 0.74 -4.26 -22.77
N SER A 355 -0.49 -4.02 -22.30
CA SER A 355 -1.58 -3.57 -23.17
C SER A 355 -1.42 -2.11 -23.60
N SER A 356 -0.86 -1.24 -22.77
CA SER A 356 -0.57 0.16 -23.13
C SER A 356 0.73 0.28 -23.92
N THR A 357 1.84 -0.16 -23.32
CA THR A 357 3.17 -0.05 -23.94
C THR A 357 3.30 -0.99 -25.14
N GLY A 358 2.74 -2.19 -25.07
CA GLY A 358 2.73 -3.12 -26.19
C GLY A 358 1.84 -2.64 -27.34
N ALA A 359 0.73 -1.94 -27.06
CA ALA A 359 -0.06 -1.29 -28.11
C ALA A 359 0.76 -0.21 -28.83
N ALA A 360 1.39 0.70 -28.08
CA ALA A 360 2.27 1.72 -28.63
C ALA A 360 3.40 1.11 -29.47
N MET A 361 4.01 0.03 -28.97
CA MET A 361 5.06 -0.71 -29.67
C MET A 361 4.54 -1.34 -30.96
N VAL A 362 3.39 -2.04 -30.95
CA VAL A 362 2.82 -2.69 -32.14
C VAL A 362 2.42 -1.66 -33.19
N ILE A 363 1.83 -0.55 -32.77
CA ILE A 363 1.47 0.57 -33.66
C ILE A 363 2.74 1.08 -34.35
N ALA A 364 3.78 1.45 -33.60
CA ALA A 364 5.03 1.96 -34.17
C ALA A 364 5.78 0.91 -35.01
N TYR A 365 5.81 -0.36 -34.57
CA TYR A 365 6.53 -1.44 -35.25
C TYR A 365 5.93 -1.80 -36.61
N LYS A 366 4.63 -1.56 -36.80
CA LYS A 366 3.89 -1.88 -38.03
C LYS A 366 3.61 -0.65 -38.90
N THR A 367 4.28 0.48 -38.66
CA THR A 367 4.04 1.74 -39.38
C THR A 367 5.29 2.29 -40.02
N PRO A 368 5.31 2.45 -41.35
CA PRO A 368 4.99 1.44 -42.36
C PRO A 368 6.10 0.37 -42.52
N VAL A 369 7.33 0.69 -42.09
CA VAL A 369 8.49 -0.20 -42.18
C VAL A 369 8.48 -1.16 -41.01
N VAL A 370 8.30 -2.46 -41.27
CA VAL A 370 8.22 -3.46 -40.22
C VAL A 370 9.59 -3.67 -39.59
N GLY A 371 9.79 -3.18 -38.37
CA GLY A 371 11.07 -3.27 -37.66
C GLY A 371 11.09 -2.50 -36.35
N LEU A 372 12.16 -2.67 -35.55
CA LEU A 372 12.37 -1.87 -34.35
C LEU A 372 13.10 -0.57 -34.73
N GLY A 373 12.31 0.45 -35.08
CA GLY A 373 12.80 1.82 -35.25
C GLY A 373 13.00 2.54 -33.91
N CYS A 374 13.34 3.83 -33.97
CA CYS A 374 13.57 4.65 -32.77
C CYS A 374 12.35 4.66 -31.84
N GLN A 375 11.14 4.78 -32.40
CA GLN A 375 9.88 4.79 -31.62
C GLN A 375 9.56 3.43 -31.00
N SER A 376 9.34 2.39 -31.82
CA SER A 376 8.98 1.06 -31.31
C SER A 376 10.07 0.45 -30.41
N GLY A 377 11.35 0.71 -30.71
CA GLY A 377 12.48 0.31 -29.88
C GLY A 377 12.47 1.01 -28.52
N SER A 378 12.21 2.33 -28.49
CA SER A 378 12.09 3.07 -27.23
C SER A 378 10.94 2.55 -26.35
N TYR A 379 9.76 2.29 -26.92
CA TYR A 379 8.63 1.73 -26.17
C TYR A 379 8.93 0.34 -25.62
N LEU A 380 9.61 -0.51 -26.40
CA LEU A 380 10.03 -1.83 -25.96
C LEU A 380 11.02 -1.75 -24.78
N ILE A 381 12.04 -0.90 -24.90
CA ILE A 381 13.02 -0.64 -23.82
C ILE A 381 12.31 -0.16 -22.56
N TYR A 382 11.39 0.81 -22.71
CA TYR A 382 10.61 1.33 -21.59
C TYR A 382 9.79 0.25 -20.88
N GLY A 383 9.08 -0.59 -21.64
CA GLY A 383 8.27 -1.68 -21.09
C GLY A 383 9.07 -2.75 -20.37
N ILE A 384 10.21 -3.14 -20.93
CA ILE A 384 11.14 -4.12 -20.33
C ILE A 384 11.74 -3.54 -19.05
N ALA A 385 12.31 -2.33 -19.10
CA ALA A 385 12.93 -1.67 -17.95
C ALA A 385 11.92 -1.44 -16.81
N SER A 386 10.68 -1.03 -17.14
CA SER A 386 9.58 -0.91 -16.17
C SER A 386 9.32 -2.23 -15.43
N THR A 387 9.24 -3.33 -16.19
CA THR A 387 8.95 -4.66 -15.65
C THR A 387 10.11 -5.18 -14.79
N ILE A 388 11.35 -5.02 -15.24
CA ILE A 388 12.54 -5.42 -14.48
C ILE A 388 12.66 -4.62 -13.18
N ALA A 389 12.46 -3.29 -13.23
CA ALA A 389 12.51 -2.45 -12.05
C ALA A 389 11.47 -2.88 -11.00
N TRP A 390 10.24 -3.18 -11.43
CA TRP A 390 9.20 -3.71 -10.55
C TRP A 390 9.60 -5.06 -9.92
N LEU A 391 10.08 -6.02 -10.72
CA LEU A 391 10.51 -7.33 -10.21
C LEU A 391 11.66 -7.22 -9.21
N MET A 392 12.65 -6.36 -9.48
CA MET A 392 13.77 -6.10 -8.55
C MET A 392 13.29 -5.51 -7.23
N LEU A 393 12.34 -4.57 -7.27
CA LEU A 393 11.78 -3.96 -6.06
C LEU A 393 10.91 -4.95 -5.27
N LEU A 394 10.12 -5.77 -5.95
CA LEU A 394 9.33 -6.82 -5.30
C LEU A 394 10.23 -7.90 -4.67
N MET A 395 11.29 -8.29 -5.38
CA MET A 395 12.32 -9.21 -4.86
C MET A 395 12.98 -8.62 -3.61
N SER A 396 13.40 -7.35 -3.65
CA SER A 396 13.95 -6.65 -2.49
C SER A 396 13.00 -6.69 -1.28
N ALA A 397 11.70 -6.40 -1.47
CA ALA A 397 10.72 -6.46 -0.40
C ALA A 397 10.60 -7.86 0.20
N SER A 398 10.55 -8.90 -0.65
CA SER A 398 10.49 -10.29 -0.20
C SER A 398 11.75 -10.72 0.58
N LEU A 399 12.93 -10.28 0.13
CA LEU A 399 14.20 -10.57 0.80
C LEU A 399 14.29 -9.84 2.14
N SER A 400 13.81 -8.60 2.20
CA SER A 400 13.74 -7.80 3.43
C SER A 400 12.83 -8.47 4.45
N ASN A 401 11.64 -8.92 4.05
CA ASN A 401 10.72 -9.64 4.93
C ASN A 401 11.31 -10.97 5.43
N ARG A 402 11.98 -11.73 4.55
CA ARG A 402 12.66 -12.98 4.92
C ARG A 402 13.81 -12.74 5.90
N TRP A 403 14.56 -11.67 5.70
CA TRP A 403 15.61 -11.25 6.64
C TRP A 403 15.03 -10.93 8.01
N SER A 404 13.97 -10.11 8.07
CA SER A 404 13.29 -9.78 9.33
C SER A 404 12.77 -11.01 10.05
N LEU A 405 12.14 -11.95 9.33
CA LEU A 405 11.71 -13.25 9.88
C LEU A 405 12.86 -14.03 10.51
N GLN A 406 14.01 -14.10 9.84
CA GLN A 406 15.16 -14.85 10.32
C GLN A 406 15.77 -14.21 11.59
N MET A 407 15.75 -12.89 11.69
CA MET A 407 16.22 -12.17 12.87
C MET A 407 15.29 -12.31 14.08
N GLU A 408 14.00 -12.60 13.85
CA GLU A 408 13.03 -12.86 14.92
C GLU A 408 13.14 -14.30 15.49
N MET A 409 13.87 -15.21 14.83
CA MET A 409 14.00 -16.61 15.26
C MET A 409 15.03 -16.77 16.41
N PRO A 410 14.78 -17.66 17.40
CA PRO A 410 15.70 -17.90 18.51
C PRO A 410 17.11 -18.37 18.09
N ARG A 411 17.21 -19.01 16.93
CA ARG A 411 18.46 -19.43 16.30
C ARG A 411 18.45 -18.95 14.85
N PRO A 412 19.00 -17.77 14.54
CA PRO A 412 19.03 -17.27 13.17
C PRO A 412 19.86 -18.22 12.29
N SER A 413 19.34 -18.59 11.13
CA SER A 413 20.12 -19.32 10.12
C SER A 413 21.26 -18.44 9.58
N PRO A 414 22.33 -19.00 9.01
CA PRO A 414 23.49 -18.22 8.54
C PRO A 414 23.31 -17.62 7.14
N HIS A 415 22.09 -17.22 6.73
CA HIS A 415 21.90 -16.60 5.41
C HIS A 415 22.31 -15.12 5.41
N PHE A 416 23.62 -14.86 5.57
CA PHE A 416 24.20 -13.52 5.64
C PHE A 416 23.98 -12.68 4.37
N LEU A 417 23.67 -13.31 3.23
CA LEU A 417 23.50 -12.63 1.94
C LEU A 417 22.12 -12.00 1.73
N LEU A 418 21.09 -12.36 2.51
CA LEU A 418 19.73 -11.86 2.30
C LEU A 418 19.63 -10.35 2.50
N GLY A 419 20.24 -9.82 3.55
CA GLY A 419 20.29 -8.39 3.85
C GLY A 419 20.97 -7.56 2.73
N PRO A 420 22.23 -7.87 2.39
CA PRO A 420 22.94 -7.22 1.28
C PRO A 420 22.18 -7.30 -0.05
N LEU A 421 21.66 -8.48 -0.40
CA LEU A 421 20.93 -8.67 -1.65
C LEU A 421 19.63 -7.84 -1.68
N ALA A 422 18.92 -7.74 -0.56
CA ALA A 422 17.73 -6.90 -0.43
C ALA A 422 18.06 -5.42 -0.68
N VAL A 423 19.18 -4.93 -0.17
CA VAL A 423 19.63 -3.54 -0.38
C VAL A 423 20.06 -3.31 -1.83
N LEU A 424 20.90 -4.18 -2.39
CA LEU A 424 21.42 -4.04 -3.76
C LEU A 424 20.30 -4.08 -4.80
N THR A 425 19.42 -5.07 -4.73
CA THR A 425 18.27 -5.19 -5.65
C THR A 425 17.35 -3.96 -5.56
N ARG A 426 17.18 -3.38 -4.37
CA ARG A 426 16.42 -2.13 -4.20
C ARG A 426 17.08 -0.94 -4.86
N LEU A 427 18.38 -0.76 -4.64
CA LEU A 427 19.12 0.38 -5.20
C LEU A 427 19.11 0.31 -6.72
N ILE A 428 19.39 -0.86 -7.29
CA ILE A 428 19.33 -1.08 -8.74
C ILE A 428 17.91 -0.85 -9.26
N GLY A 429 16.89 -1.43 -8.62
CA GLY A 429 15.49 -1.27 -9.05
C GLY A 429 15.01 0.20 -9.00
N LYS A 430 15.36 0.93 -7.94
CA LYS A 430 15.05 2.37 -7.79
C LYS A 430 15.76 3.22 -8.84
N SER A 431 17.05 2.98 -9.07
CA SER A 431 17.84 3.69 -10.07
C SER A 431 17.35 3.40 -11.49
N LEU A 432 17.04 2.14 -11.80
CA LEU A 432 16.49 1.73 -13.09
C LEU A 432 15.14 2.40 -13.35
N ALA A 433 14.23 2.42 -12.36
CA ALA A 433 12.97 3.13 -12.50
C ALA A 433 13.17 4.64 -12.72
N ALA A 434 14.08 5.28 -11.96
CA ALA A 434 14.36 6.70 -12.14
C ALA A 434 14.92 7.01 -13.53
N ALA A 435 15.88 6.20 -14.02
CA ALA A 435 16.42 6.32 -15.37
C ALA A 435 15.33 6.07 -16.43
N ASN A 436 14.47 5.07 -16.23
CA ASN A 436 13.39 4.74 -17.15
C ASN A 436 12.31 5.86 -17.22
N ALA A 437 12.06 6.55 -16.12
CA ALA A 437 11.19 7.73 -16.11
C ALA A 437 11.77 8.88 -16.93
N LEU A 438 13.07 9.16 -16.78
CA LEU A 438 13.75 10.17 -17.58
C LEU A 438 13.79 9.77 -19.07
N PHE A 439 14.00 8.49 -19.35
CA PHE A 439 13.97 7.93 -20.70
C PHE A 439 12.60 8.11 -21.35
N LEU A 440 11.51 7.83 -20.64
CA LEU A 440 10.15 8.05 -21.12
C LEU A 440 9.90 9.52 -21.47
N ILE A 441 10.21 10.44 -20.56
CA ILE A 441 10.01 11.89 -20.77
C ILE A 441 10.85 12.39 -21.94
N THR A 442 12.10 11.96 -22.04
CA THR A 442 13.01 12.33 -23.13
C THR A 442 12.48 11.81 -24.46
N THR A 443 12.09 10.53 -24.51
CA THR A 443 11.52 9.89 -25.71
C THR A 443 10.25 10.63 -26.17
N SER A 444 9.34 10.93 -25.26
CA SER A 444 8.12 11.69 -25.58
C SER A 444 8.45 13.09 -26.09
N SER A 445 9.42 13.79 -25.48
CA SER A 445 9.82 15.13 -25.93
C SER A 445 10.43 15.10 -27.33
N VAL A 446 11.32 14.15 -27.60
CA VAL A 446 11.96 13.94 -28.90
C VAL A 446 10.91 13.64 -29.98
N GLN A 447 9.89 12.82 -29.66
CA GLN A 447 8.76 12.55 -30.55
C GLN A 447 7.95 13.81 -30.86
N PHE A 448 7.59 14.61 -29.85
CA PHE A 448 6.82 15.84 -30.05
C PHE A 448 7.57 16.89 -30.89
N THR A 449 8.91 16.90 -30.83
CA THR A 449 9.73 17.82 -31.63
C THR A 449 9.99 17.36 -33.06
N GLY A 450 9.53 16.16 -33.46
CA GLY A 450 9.82 15.60 -34.79
C GLY A 450 11.27 15.14 -34.97
N LEU A 451 12.05 15.02 -33.89
CA LEU A 451 13.46 14.60 -33.98
C LEU A 451 13.63 13.12 -34.39
N TYR A 452 12.55 12.33 -34.33
CA TYR A 452 12.54 10.99 -34.89
C TYR A 452 12.19 10.94 -36.38
N ASP A 453 11.85 12.06 -37.01
CA ASP A 453 11.51 12.14 -38.43
C ASP A 453 12.79 12.22 -39.27
N THR A 454 13.55 11.13 -39.22
CA THR A 454 14.82 10.96 -39.93
C THR A 454 14.83 9.62 -40.64
N CYS A 455 15.50 9.56 -41.80
CA CYS A 455 15.67 8.30 -42.53
C CYS A 455 16.30 7.19 -41.68
N TRP A 456 17.09 7.55 -40.64
CA TRP A 456 17.66 6.58 -39.71
C TRP A 456 16.60 5.87 -38.87
N CYS A 457 15.64 6.63 -38.34
CA CYS A 457 14.57 6.12 -37.51
C CYS A 457 13.46 5.47 -38.34
N ASP A 458 13.06 6.09 -39.45
CA ASP A 458 11.97 5.61 -40.31
C ASP A 458 12.35 4.34 -41.07
N ALA A 459 13.62 4.18 -41.46
CA ALA A 459 14.08 2.96 -42.11
C ALA A 459 14.33 1.80 -41.14
N CYS A 460 14.04 1.97 -39.85
CA CYS A 460 14.31 0.98 -38.81
C CYS A 460 15.77 0.48 -38.81
N ILE A 461 16.74 1.37 -39.13
CA ILE A 461 18.16 1.04 -39.20
C ILE A 461 18.69 0.41 -37.91
N PRO A 462 18.28 0.84 -36.69
CA PRO A 462 18.73 0.20 -35.45
C PRO A 462 18.53 -1.32 -35.41
N SER A 463 17.47 -1.85 -36.05
CA SER A 463 17.19 -3.29 -36.05
C SER A 463 17.50 -4.00 -37.36
N LEU A 464 17.30 -3.33 -38.50
CA LEU A 464 17.47 -3.95 -39.82
C LEU A 464 18.89 -3.72 -40.36
N GLY A 465 19.64 -2.77 -39.81
CA GLY A 465 20.93 -2.34 -40.33
C GLY A 465 20.81 -1.48 -41.59
N ARG A 466 21.93 -0.88 -41.99
CA ARG A 466 21.97 0.10 -43.09
C ARG A 466 21.64 -0.48 -44.47
N GLN A 467 21.80 -1.79 -44.64
CA GLN A 467 21.62 -2.46 -45.93
C GLN A 467 20.20 -2.98 -46.15
N ALA A 468 19.46 -3.30 -45.08
CA ALA A 468 18.12 -3.85 -45.18
C ALA A 468 17.01 -2.86 -44.77
N GLY A 469 17.36 -1.75 -44.12
CA GLY A 469 16.42 -0.66 -43.84
C GLY A 469 16.00 0.07 -45.13
N TRP A 470 14.72 0.43 -45.22
CA TRP A 470 14.16 1.13 -46.38
C TRP A 470 13.15 2.17 -45.92
N VAL A 471 12.96 3.25 -46.69
CA VAL A 471 11.94 4.29 -46.43
C VAL A 471 10.94 4.36 -47.57
N VAL A 472 9.73 4.79 -47.27
CA VAL A 472 8.68 5.04 -48.26
C VAL A 472 8.89 6.43 -48.86
N LEU A 473 9.22 6.52 -50.16
CA LEU A 473 9.42 7.80 -50.86
C LEU A 473 8.23 8.24 -51.71
N PHE A 474 7.43 7.29 -52.23
CA PHE A 474 6.43 7.55 -53.28
C PHE A 474 5.04 6.99 -52.97
N ALA A 475 4.73 6.69 -51.70
CA ALA A 475 3.38 6.29 -51.32
C ALA A 475 2.60 7.49 -50.80
N SER A 476 1.33 7.56 -51.17
CA SER A 476 0.37 8.46 -50.53
C SER A 476 0.09 8.00 -49.09
N ASP A 477 -0.25 8.96 -48.25
CA ASP A 477 -0.76 8.76 -46.89
C ASP A 477 -1.87 7.70 -46.81
N ALA A 478 -2.81 7.72 -47.77
CA ALA A 478 -3.87 6.72 -47.88
C ALA A 478 -3.35 5.28 -48.07
N GLN A 479 -2.25 5.09 -48.81
CA GLN A 479 -1.64 3.78 -49.03
C GLN A 479 -0.90 3.28 -47.80
N ILE A 480 -0.16 4.17 -47.12
CA ILE A 480 0.53 3.84 -45.87
C ILE A 480 -0.49 3.43 -44.80
N ALA A 481 -1.56 4.20 -44.68
CA ALA A 481 -2.63 3.91 -43.76
C ALA A 481 -3.36 2.61 -44.09
N ALA A 482 -3.65 2.32 -45.35
CA ALA A 482 -4.25 1.05 -45.75
C ALA A 482 -3.39 -0.15 -45.31
N ALA A 483 -2.06 -0.02 -45.36
CA ALA A 483 -1.13 -1.07 -44.92
C ALA A 483 -1.04 -1.20 -43.39
N SER A 484 -1.16 -0.11 -42.64
CA SER A 484 -0.96 -0.08 -41.17
C SER A 484 -2.26 -0.08 -40.35
N LYS A 485 -3.43 0.14 -40.97
CA LYS A 485 -4.74 0.30 -40.31
C LYS A 485 -5.09 -0.86 -39.37
N GLY A 486 -4.79 -2.09 -39.75
CA GLY A 486 -5.06 -3.26 -38.90
C GLY A 486 -4.30 -3.21 -37.57
N ALA A 487 -3.02 -2.83 -37.61
CA ALA A 487 -2.20 -2.71 -36.40
C ALA A 487 -2.63 -1.50 -35.55
N TRP A 488 -3.02 -0.40 -36.19
CA TRP A 488 -3.54 0.78 -35.51
C TRP A 488 -4.84 0.48 -34.74
N ILE A 489 -5.83 -0.12 -35.41
CA ILE A 489 -7.09 -0.53 -34.79
C ILE A 489 -6.83 -1.52 -33.65
N GLY A 490 -5.99 -2.53 -33.89
CA GLY A 490 -5.65 -3.53 -32.89
C GLY A 490 -4.97 -2.94 -31.65
N GLY A 491 -3.98 -2.07 -31.83
CA GLY A 491 -3.26 -1.41 -30.74
C GLY A 491 -4.16 -0.48 -29.93
N VAL A 492 -4.93 0.39 -30.60
CA VAL A 492 -5.88 1.29 -29.91
C VAL A 492 -6.92 0.48 -29.14
N SER A 493 -7.52 -0.54 -29.77
CA SER A 493 -8.52 -1.39 -29.10
C SER A 493 -7.94 -2.11 -27.88
N MET A 494 -6.73 -2.67 -28.01
CA MET A 494 -6.07 -3.37 -26.90
C MET A 494 -5.84 -2.44 -25.71
N SER A 495 -5.36 -1.23 -25.94
CA SER A 495 -5.01 -0.27 -24.89
C SER A 495 -6.25 0.37 -24.24
N VAL A 496 -7.29 0.70 -25.02
CA VAL A 496 -8.54 1.29 -24.52
C VAL A 496 -9.35 0.27 -23.74
N LEU A 497 -9.55 -0.93 -24.28
CA LEU A 497 -10.35 -1.97 -23.61
C LEU A 497 -9.69 -2.43 -22.31
N SER A 498 -8.36 -2.58 -22.28
CA SER A 498 -7.66 -2.94 -21.05
C SER A 498 -7.73 -1.83 -20.00
N ALA A 499 -7.51 -0.57 -20.39
CA ALA A 499 -7.57 0.57 -19.48
C ALA A 499 -8.98 0.74 -18.90
N ALA A 500 -10.03 0.61 -19.73
CA ALA A 500 -11.42 0.65 -19.29
C ALA A 500 -11.75 -0.51 -18.34
N SER A 501 -11.35 -1.73 -18.69
CA SER A 501 -11.60 -2.92 -17.87
C SER A 501 -10.91 -2.84 -16.50
N ILE A 502 -9.66 -2.39 -16.47
CA ILE A 502 -8.89 -2.23 -15.23
C ILE A 502 -9.44 -1.05 -14.39
N THR A 503 -9.85 0.04 -15.03
CA THR A 503 -10.53 1.15 -14.34
C THR A 503 -11.80 0.65 -13.67
N PHE A 504 -12.67 -0.05 -14.42
CA PHE A 504 -13.90 -0.64 -13.88
C PHE A 504 -13.60 -1.60 -12.74
N TYR A 505 -12.59 -2.45 -12.88
CA TYR A 505 -12.15 -3.37 -11.83
C TYR A 505 -11.73 -2.62 -10.56
N PHE A 506 -10.90 -1.58 -10.67
CA PHE A 506 -10.46 -0.81 -9.50
C PHE A 506 -11.60 -0.10 -8.78
N LEU A 507 -12.57 0.44 -9.52
CA LEU A 507 -13.72 1.14 -8.95
C LEU A 507 -14.72 0.18 -8.27
N THR A 508 -14.79 -1.08 -8.69
CA THR A 508 -15.78 -2.05 -8.17
C THR A 508 -15.19 -3.01 -7.13
N SER A 509 -13.90 -3.31 -7.17
CA SER A 509 -13.31 -4.44 -6.45
C SER A 509 -12.98 -4.19 -4.98
N ARG A 510 -12.91 -2.94 -4.53
CA ARG A 510 -12.58 -2.62 -3.13
C ARG A 510 -13.59 -3.19 -2.13
N GLY A 511 -14.82 -3.42 -2.58
CA GLY A 511 -15.87 -4.06 -1.79
C GLY A 511 -16.31 -3.21 -0.58
N ASP A 512 -16.16 -1.89 -0.67
CA ASP A 512 -16.71 -1.02 0.34
C ASP A 512 -18.24 -1.15 0.33
N GLU A 513 -18.84 -1.32 1.51
CA GLU A 513 -20.20 -0.83 1.72
C GLU A 513 -20.13 0.66 1.36
N VAL A 514 -20.47 0.96 0.11
CA VAL A 514 -20.39 2.28 -0.51
C VAL A 514 -20.83 3.30 0.50
N PHE A 515 -19.96 4.29 0.72
CA PHE A 515 -20.24 5.49 1.49
C PHE A 515 -21.71 5.94 1.24
N LYS A 516 -22.63 5.60 2.16
CA LYS A 516 -23.79 6.46 2.42
C LYS A 516 -23.19 7.75 2.97
N ARG A 517 -22.81 8.64 2.05
CA ARG A 517 -22.27 9.97 2.35
C ARG A 517 -23.38 10.97 2.70
N ASN A 518 -24.65 10.54 2.75
CA ASN A 518 -25.83 11.40 2.91
C ASN A 518 -26.82 10.95 4.01
N GLU A 519 -26.40 10.25 5.06
CA GLU A 519 -27.25 10.03 6.25
C GLU A 519 -26.49 10.42 7.52
N GLN A 520 -26.31 11.72 7.72
CA GLN A 520 -26.22 12.35 9.03
C GLN A 520 -27.02 13.65 9.00
#